data_AF-A0AAF0R883-F1
#
_entry.id   AF-A0AAF0R883-F1
#
_cell.length_a   1.000
_cell.length_b   1.000
_cell.length_c   1.000
_cell.angle_alpha   90.00
_cell.angle_beta   90.00
_cell.angle_gamma   90.00
#
_symmetry.space_group_name_H-M   'P 1'
#
loop_
_entity.id
_entity.type
_entity.pdbx_description
1 polymer ?
#
loop_
_entity_poly.entity_id
_entity_poly.type
_entity_poly.pdbx_seq_one_letter_code
_entity_poly.pdbx_strand_id
1 'polypeptide(L)' 'MWREADIGLNNIMSRGNQPGTRLLYSNDGLLYITTDHYGTATSIGKWK' A
#
# COMPACT_ATOMS: atom_id res chain seq x y z
N MET A 1 -2.08 -12.59 9.10
CA MET A 1 -2.40 -11.20 9.51
C MET A 1 -1.75 -10.25 8.51
N TRP A 2 -2.46 -9.21 8.10
CA TRP A 2 -2.01 -8.19 7.15
C TRP A 2 -1.79 -6.86 7.84
N ARG A 3 -0.88 -6.06 7.30
CA ARG A 3 -0.60 -4.67 7.69
C ARG A 3 -0.41 -3.84 6.43
N GLU A 4 -0.47 -2.53 6.61
CA GLU A 4 -0.33 -1.56 5.53
C GLU A 4 0.58 -0.41 5.90
N ALA A 5 1.10 0.27 4.87
CA ALA A 5 1.78 1.54 4.99
C ALA A 5 1.44 2.46 3.82
N ASP A 6 1.24 3.73 4.11
CA ASP A 6 1.08 4.79 3.10
C ASP A 6 2.42 5.00 2.39
N ILE A 7 2.41 4.97 1.05
CA ILE A 7 3.59 5.19 0.22
C ILE A 7 3.28 6.24 -0.86
N GLY A 8 4.32 6.90 -1.37
CA GLY A 8 4.16 7.92 -2.41
C GLY A 8 3.39 9.16 -1.96
N LEU A 9 3.38 9.46 -0.65
CA LEU A 9 2.69 10.63 -0.10
C LEU A 9 3.29 11.94 -0.62
N ASN A 10 2.41 12.88 -0.96
CA ASN A 10 2.79 14.24 -1.28
C ASN A 10 2.68 15.14 -0.03
N ASN A 11 3.79 15.71 0.43
CA ASN A 11 3.87 16.48 1.67
C ASN A 11 3.19 17.86 1.63
N ILE A 12 2.86 18.38 0.44
CA ILE A 12 2.11 19.65 0.29
C ILE A 12 0.60 19.45 0.15
N MET A 13 0.12 18.20 0.24
CA MET A 13 -1.28 17.83 0.04
C MET A 13 -1.91 17.31 1.33
N SER A 14 -3.18 17.65 1.57
CA SER A 14 -3.92 17.15 2.73
C SER A 14 -4.09 15.63 2.67
N ARG A 15 -4.21 14.99 3.84
CA ARG A 15 -4.35 13.53 3.94
C ARG A 15 -5.52 12.97 3.13
N GLY A 16 -6.66 13.66 3.12
CA GLY A 16 -7.86 13.22 2.41
C GLY A 16 -7.75 13.29 0.88
N ASN A 17 -6.80 14.06 0.34
CA ASN A 17 -6.59 14.23 -1.10
C ASN A 17 -5.48 13.34 -1.66
N GLN A 18 -4.79 12.58 -0.81
CA GLN A 18 -3.73 11.67 -1.25
C GLN A 18 -4.28 10.61 -2.21
N PRO A 19 -3.47 10.12 -3.17
CA PRO A 19 -3.91 9.15 -4.17
C PRO A 19 -4.28 7.77 -3.60
N GLY A 20 -4.10 7.53 -2.30
CA GLY A 20 -4.51 6.28 -1.66
C GLY A 20 -3.60 5.08 -1.96
N THR A 21 -2.37 5.31 -2.43
CA THR A 21 -1.40 4.25 -2.67
C THR A 21 -0.94 3.62 -1.34
N ARG A 22 -0.94 2.29 -1.26
CA ARG A 22 -0.56 1.53 -0.04
C ARG A 22 0.33 0.35 -0.40
N LEU A 23 1.36 0.14 0.41
CA LEU A 23 2.04 -1.14 0.52
C LEU A 23 1.24 -2.03 1.47
N LEU A 24 0.91 -3.24 1.05
CA LEU A 24 0.26 -4.26 1.86
C LEU A 24 1.24 -5.40 2.10
N TYR A 25 1.41 -5.81 3.35
CA TYR A 25 2.35 -6.86 3.70
C TYR A 25 1.79 -7.80 4.75
N SER A 26 2.04 -9.09 4.57
CA SER A 26 1.54 -10.13 5.46
C SER A 26 2.62 -10.66 6.40
N ASN A 27 2.17 -11.27 7.49
CA ASN A 27 3.05 -11.94 8.46
C ASN A 27 3.83 -13.13 7.86
N ASP A 28 3.29 -13.76 6.81
CA ASP A 28 3.90 -14.86 6.06
C ASP A 28 4.73 -14.38 4.85
N GLY A 29 4.99 -13.08 4.74
CA GLY A 29 5.99 -12.54 3.81
C GLY A 29 5.45 -12.04 2.48
N LEU A 30 4.15 -12.11 2.20
CA LEU A 30 3.57 -11.61 0.95
C LEU A 30 3.63 -10.08 0.88
N LEU A 31 3.92 -9.54 -0.30
CA LEU A 31 3.91 -8.11 -0.60
C LEU A 31 2.98 -7.78 -1.77
N TYR A 32 2.12 -6.79 -1.58
CA TYR A 32 1.22 -6.26 -2.60
C TYR A 32 1.24 -4.72 -2.57
N ILE A 33 0.90 -4.10 -3.70
CA ILE A 33 0.63 -2.66 -3.78
C ILE A 33 -0.80 -2.45 -4.29
N THR A 34 -1.50 -1.49 -3.71
CA THR A 34 -2.69 -0.86 -4.31
C THR A 34 -2.36 0.58 -4.66
N THR A 35 -2.88 1.05 -5.78
CA THR A 35 -2.78 2.47 -6.22
C THR A 35 -4.13 3.18 -6.25
N ASP A 36 -5.19 2.46 -5.91
CA ASP A 36 -6.60 2.85 -6.05
C ASP A 36 -7.38 2.61 -4.75
N HIS A 37 -6.70 2.75 -3.61
CA HIS A 37 -7.30 2.63 -2.28
C HIS A 37 -8.08 1.31 -2.12
N TYR A 38 -7.36 0.20 -2.32
CA TYR A 38 -7.82 -1.20 -2.18
C TYR A 38 -8.80 -1.69 -3.26
N GLY A 39 -9.05 -0.93 -4.32
CA GLY A 39 -9.84 -1.40 -5.46
C GLY A 39 -9.18 -2.59 -6.18
N THR A 40 -7.86 -2.52 -6.33
CA THR A 40 -7.02 -3.57 -6.90
C THR A 40 -5.72 -3.70 -6.11
N ALA A 41 -5.20 -4.93 -6.06
CA ALA A 41 -3.92 -5.22 -5.42
C ALA A 41 -3.04 -6.01 -6.40
N THR A 42 -1.86 -5.48 -6.69
CA THR A 42 -0.86 -6.13 -7.53
C THR A 42 0.19 -6.79 -6.64
N SER A 43 0.45 -8.08 -6.84
CA SER A 43 1.53 -8.78 -6.14
C SER A 43 2.87 -8.22 -6.62
N ILE A 44 3.74 -7.87 -5.67
CA ILE A 44 5.10 -7.39 -5.96
C ILE A 44 6.19 -8.31 -5.42
N GLY A 45 5.81 -9.43 -4.79
CA GLY A 45 6.72 -10.50 -4.40
C GLY A 45 6.55 -10.98 -2.95
N LYS A 46 7.63 -11.52 -2.40
CA LYS A 46 7.75 -11.95 -1.01
C LYS A 46 9.03 -11.41 -0.38
N TRP A 47 8.99 -11.04 0.89
CA TRP A 47 10.14 -10.52 1.64
C TRP A 47 10.72 -11.49 2.66
N LYS A 48 10.06 -12.63 2.87
CA LYS A 48 10.47 -13.69 3.79
C LYS A 48 10.63 -15.01 3.03
#